data_AF-U6D9F7-F1
#
_entry.id   AF-U6D9F7-F1
#
_cell.length_a   1.000
_cell.length_b   1.000
_cell.length_c   1.000
_cell.angle_alpha   90.00
_cell.angle_beta   90.00
_cell.angle_gamma   90.00
#
_symmetry.space_group_name_H-M   'P 1'
#
loop_
_entity.id
_entity.type
_entity.pdbx_description
1 polymer ?
#
loop_
_entity_poly.entity_id
_entity_poly.type
_entity_poly.pdbx_seq_one_letter_code
_entity_poly.pdbx_strand_id
1 'polypeptide(L)'
;GLSARKSDASAEAGHEAVLEPGRFGTPAPGEAVAAELFGLTAEEVYLVHDELDKPLGKLALKLGGSSRGHNGVRSCIACLNSSAMPRLRVGIGRPSHPDMVQAHVLGCFSAAEQELLPPLLERAADLLLDHIRERSQGPPPGFAITGHEPA
;
A
#
# COMPACT_ATOMS: atom_id res chain seq x y z
N GLY A 1 16.67 -3.03 18.96
CA GLY A 1 16.23 -4.43 18.88
C GLY A 1 14.91 -4.46 18.15
N LEU A 2 14.87 -5.09 16.98
CA LEU A 2 13.65 -5.19 16.16
C LEU A 2 12.82 -6.37 16.69
N SER A 3 11.61 -6.11 17.17
CA SER A 3 10.66 -7.16 17.60
C SER A 3 9.64 -7.35 16.49
N ALA A 4 9.86 -8.36 15.64
CA ALA A 4 8.81 -8.89 14.80
C ALA A 4 7.94 -9.81 15.66
N ARG A 5 6.69 -9.42 15.92
CA ARG A 5 5.69 -10.34 16.51
C ARG A 5 5.00 -11.05 15.36
N LYS A 6 5.36 -12.32 15.13
CA LYS A 6 4.46 -13.26 14.42
C LYS A 6 3.22 -13.43 15.31
N SER A 7 2.05 -13.14 14.79
CA SER A 7 0.84 -13.78 15.31
C SER A 7 0.63 -15.01 14.44
N ASP A 8 0.69 -16.19 15.08
CA ASP A 8 0.37 -17.45 14.43
C ASP A 8 -1.14 -17.45 14.10
N ALA A 9 -1.46 -17.53 12.82
CA ALA A 9 -2.78 -17.93 12.36
C ALA A 9 -2.60 -19.14 11.45
N SER A 10 -3.25 -20.23 11.85
CA SER A 10 -3.18 -21.56 11.26
C SER A 10 -3.40 -21.56 9.75
N ALA A 11 -2.61 -22.39 9.06
CA ALA A 11 -2.73 -22.68 7.64
C ALA A 11 -4.17 -23.06 7.28
N GLU A 12 -4.79 -22.26 6.41
CA GLU A 12 -6.01 -22.47 5.58
C GLU A 12 -6.63 -21.12 5.13
N ALA A 13 -6.10 -19.96 5.54
CA ALA A 13 -6.45 -18.65 4.99
C ALA A 13 -5.16 -17.92 4.55
N GLY A 14 -5.22 -17.17 3.46
CA GLY A 14 -4.07 -16.49 2.87
C GLY A 14 -3.22 -15.73 3.89
N HIS A 15 -1.90 -15.79 3.74
CA HIS A 15 -0.97 -15.12 4.66
C HIS A 15 -1.06 -13.60 4.47
N GLU A 16 -1.75 -12.91 5.38
CA GLU A 16 -1.75 -11.44 5.44
C GLU A 16 -0.59 -10.96 6.33
N ALA A 17 0.35 -10.21 5.75
CA ALA A 17 1.45 -9.61 6.48
C ALA A 17 1.45 -8.09 6.29
N VAL A 18 1.38 -7.34 7.39
CA VAL A 18 1.56 -5.88 7.39
C VAL A 18 3.02 -5.58 7.66
N LEU A 19 3.68 -4.91 6.72
CA LEU A 19 5.05 -4.44 6.84
C LEU A 19 4.99 -2.94 7.07
N GLU A 20 5.41 -2.47 8.24
CA GLU A 20 5.61 -1.05 8.50
C GLU A 20 7.04 -0.66 8.11
N PRO A 21 7.23 0.23 7.13
CA PRO A 21 8.55 0.68 6.77
C PRO A 21 9.31 1.35 7.91
N GLY A 22 10.61 1.07 8.00
CA GLY A 22 11.52 1.91 8.78
C GLY A 22 11.64 3.32 8.18
N ARG A 23 12.09 4.29 8.99
CA ARG A 23 12.27 5.75 8.68
C ARG A 23 12.18 6.15 7.20
N PHE A 24 11.28 7.10 6.94
CA PHE A 24 11.14 7.82 5.67
C PHE A 24 12.49 8.22 5.07
N GLY A 25 12.80 7.75 3.86
CA GLY A 25 13.95 8.20 3.07
C GLY A 25 15.15 7.24 2.99
N THR A 26 15.11 6.10 3.66
CA THR A 26 16.06 4.99 3.45
C THR A 26 15.29 3.73 3.12
N PRO A 27 15.69 2.91 2.13
CA PRO A 27 15.10 1.59 1.98
C PRO A 27 15.34 0.85 3.29
N ALA A 28 14.28 0.48 4.02
CA ALA A 28 14.47 -0.50 5.07
C ALA A 28 14.66 -1.84 4.34
N PRO A 29 15.75 -2.57 4.61
CA PRO A 29 15.96 -3.90 4.03
C PRO A 29 14.75 -4.84 4.23
N GLY A 30 13.91 -4.58 5.23
CA GLY A 30 12.77 -5.42 5.60
C GLY A 30 11.62 -5.51 4.61
N GLU A 31 11.32 -4.48 3.79
CA GLU A 31 10.16 -4.53 2.89
C GLU A 31 10.43 -5.42 1.66
N ALA A 32 11.59 -5.24 1.03
CA ALA A 32 12.03 -6.06 -0.09
C ALA A 32 12.31 -7.50 0.34
N VAL A 33 12.97 -7.67 1.49
CA VAL A 33 13.28 -8.99 2.05
C VAL A 33 12.01 -9.73 2.42
N ALA A 34 10.98 -9.07 2.95
CA ALA A 34 9.72 -9.75 3.25
C ALA A 34 9.00 -10.24 1.99
N ALA A 35 8.88 -9.41 0.94
CA ALA A 35 8.25 -9.86 -0.31
C ALA A 35 9.00 -11.06 -0.94
N GLU A 36 10.34 -11.02 -0.92
CA GLU A 36 11.18 -12.13 -1.42
C GLU A 36 11.06 -13.39 -0.54
N LEU A 37 11.07 -13.24 0.80
CA LEU A 37 10.91 -14.35 1.74
C LEU A 37 9.55 -15.03 1.64
N PHE A 38 8.50 -14.29 1.27
CA PHE A 38 7.15 -14.80 1.08
C PHE A 38 6.83 -15.17 -0.38
N GLY A 39 7.76 -14.94 -1.31
CA GLY A 39 7.58 -15.26 -2.74
C GLY A 39 6.46 -14.47 -3.43
N LEU A 40 6.15 -13.26 -2.94
CA LEU A 40 5.03 -12.46 -3.42
C LEU A 40 5.40 -11.68 -4.69
N THR A 41 4.48 -11.60 -5.64
CA THR A 41 4.60 -10.69 -6.79
C THR A 41 4.20 -9.26 -6.40
N ALA A 42 4.55 -8.28 -7.23
CA ALA A 42 4.22 -6.88 -6.96
C ALA A 42 2.71 -6.65 -6.87
N GLU A 43 1.92 -7.37 -7.66
CA GLU A 43 0.45 -7.32 -7.70
C GLU A 43 -0.20 -7.86 -6.42
N GLU A 44 0.53 -8.66 -5.65
CA GLU A 44 0.11 -9.24 -4.37
C GLU A 44 0.51 -8.36 -3.18
N VAL A 45 1.35 -7.34 -3.41
CA VAL A 45 1.80 -6.39 -2.40
C VAL A 45 1.01 -5.09 -2.48
N TYR A 46 0.27 -4.78 -1.41
CA TYR A 46 -0.44 -3.51 -1.26
C TYR A 46 0.46 -2.47 -0.61
N LEU A 47 0.55 -1.29 -1.23
CA LEU A 47 1.29 -0.15 -0.70
C LEU A 47 0.34 0.93 -0.20
N VAL A 48 0.37 1.23 1.10
CA VAL A 48 -0.36 2.35 1.70
C VAL A 48 0.60 3.53 1.87
N HIS A 49 0.24 4.70 1.34
CA HIS A 49 1.11 5.88 1.43
C HIS A 49 0.32 7.20 1.46
N ASP A 50 0.97 8.26 1.93
CA ASP A 50 0.41 9.62 1.95
C ASP A 50 0.34 10.24 0.54
N GLU A 51 -0.64 11.12 0.34
CA GLU A 51 -0.91 11.75 -0.95
C GLU A 51 -1.20 13.25 -0.77
N LEU A 52 -0.29 14.08 -1.29
CA LEU A 52 -0.41 15.54 -1.24
C LEU A 52 -1.53 16.07 -2.12
N ASP A 53 -1.83 15.43 -3.25
CA ASP A 53 -2.82 15.93 -4.20
C ASP A 53 -4.28 15.67 -3.76
N LYS A 54 -4.47 15.03 -2.60
CA LYS A 54 -5.78 14.73 -2.03
C LYS A 54 -5.92 15.38 -0.65
N PRO A 55 -7.04 16.06 -0.36
CA PRO A 55 -7.30 16.58 0.98
C PRO A 55 -7.26 15.50 2.06
N LEU A 56 -6.97 15.90 3.30
CA LEU A 56 -7.07 15.01 4.45
C LEU A 56 -8.46 14.35 4.52
N GLY A 57 -8.46 13.05 4.83
CA GLY A 57 -9.69 12.25 4.91
C GLY A 57 -10.13 11.61 3.59
N LYS A 58 -9.49 11.93 2.47
CA LYS A 58 -9.78 11.32 1.16
C LYS A 58 -8.89 10.11 0.91
N LEU A 59 -9.51 8.97 0.64
CA LEU A 59 -8.85 7.73 0.27
C LEU A 59 -9.00 7.48 -1.24
N ALA A 60 -8.03 6.81 -1.85
CA ALA A 60 -8.17 6.29 -3.21
C ALA A 60 -7.33 5.05 -3.43
N LEU A 61 -7.96 3.98 -3.90
CA LEU A 61 -7.26 2.82 -4.44
C LEU A 61 -6.84 3.08 -5.89
N LYS A 62 -5.60 2.70 -6.22
CA LYS A 62 -5.05 2.79 -7.57
C LYS A 62 -4.20 1.57 -7.86
N LEU A 63 -4.41 0.94 -9.01
CA LEU A 63 -3.52 -0.11 -9.51
C LEU A 63 -2.28 0.52 -10.15
N GLY A 64 -1.12 0.19 -9.59
CA GLY A 64 0.20 0.56 -10.05
C GLY A 64 0.44 2.05 -10.34
N GLY A 65 1.40 2.29 -11.25
CA GLY A 65 1.77 3.62 -11.73
C GLY A 65 3.11 4.14 -11.20
N SER A 66 3.51 5.33 -11.66
CA SER A 66 4.80 5.93 -11.29
C SER A 66 4.82 6.41 -9.83
N SER A 67 6.02 6.74 -9.33
CA SER A 67 6.18 7.27 -7.97
C SER A 67 5.69 8.70 -7.78
N ARG A 68 5.52 9.46 -8.87
CA ARG A 68 5.12 10.89 -8.85
C ARG A 68 5.94 11.74 -7.86
N GLY A 69 7.23 11.39 -7.68
CA GLY A 69 8.14 12.07 -6.76
C GLY A 69 8.13 11.55 -5.32
N HIS A 70 7.25 10.61 -4.97
CA HIS A 70 7.21 10.00 -3.64
C HIS A 70 8.38 9.03 -3.45
N ASN A 71 9.25 9.31 -2.47
CA ASN A 71 10.49 8.55 -2.26
C ASN A 71 10.23 7.10 -1.83
N GLY A 72 9.30 6.86 -0.89
CA GLY A 72 8.91 5.50 -0.46
C GLY A 72 8.42 4.64 -1.62
N VAL A 73 7.42 5.14 -2.37
CA VAL A 73 6.91 4.49 -3.58
C VAL A 73 8.02 4.20 -4.60
N ARG A 74 8.94 5.14 -4.85
CA ARG A 74 10.10 4.92 -5.75
C ARG A 74 10.97 3.75 -5.26
N SER A 75 11.20 3.67 -3.95
CA SER A 75 11.95 2.58 -3.33
C SER A 75 11.26 1.24 -3.53
N CYS A 76 9.95 1.14 -3.24
CA CYS A 76 9.19 -0.10 -3.43
C CYS A 76 9.20 -0.58 -4.90
N ILE A 77 9.05 0.34 -5.85
CA ILE A 77 9.13 0.02 -7.29
C ILE A 77 10.51 -0.57 -7.65
N ALA A 78 11.59 0.01 -7.12
CA ALA A 78 12.94 -0.49 -7.35
C ALA A 78 13.16 -1.85 -6.69
N CYS A 79 12.68 -2.04 -5.46
CA CYS A 79 12.81 -3.29 -4.72
C CYS A 79 12.07 -4.46 -5.38
N LEU A 80 10.84 -4.22 -5.83
CA LEU A 80 10.00 -5.25 -6.46
C LEU A 80 10.23 -5.37 -7.97
N ASN A 81 11.13 -4.55 -8.53
CA ASN A 81 11.36 -4.43 -9.97
C ASN A 81 10.07 -4.27 -10.80
N SER A 82 9.04 -3.68 -10.20
CA SER A 82 7.72 -3.56 -10.81
C SER A 82 6.95 -2.40 -10.19
N SER A 83 6.11 -1.77 -11.01
CA SER A 83 5.23 -0.70 -10.56
C SER A 83 3.78 -1.15 -10.38
N ALA A 84 3.49 -2.45 -10.51
CA ALA A 84 2.14 -2.99 -10.59
C ALA A 84 1.38 -3.13 -9.25
N MET A 85 2.04 -2.85 -8.13
CA MET A 85 1.43 -2.88 -6.80
C MET A 85 0.13 -2.07 -6.74
N PRO A 86 -0.98 -2.64 -6.22
CA PRO A 86 -2.11 -1.86 -5.73
C PRO A 86 -1.68 -0.87 -4.65
N ARG A 87 -2.24 0.33 -4.69
CA ARG A 87 -1.88 1.43 -3.79
C ARG A 87 -3.11 2.02 -3.14
N LEU A 88 -3.13 2.05 -1.81
CA LEU A 88 -4.06 2.89 -1.08
C LEU A 88 -3.39 4.24 -0.81
N ARG A 89 -3.93 5.28 -1.44
CA ARG A 89 -3.47 6.66 -1.29
C ARG A 89 -4.29 7.34 -0.21
N VAL A 90 -3.64 7.78 0.85
CA VAL A 90 -4.24 8.51 1.97
C VAL A 90 -3.96 9.99 1.80
N GLY A 91 -5.00 10.78 1.52
CA GLY A 91 -4.85 12.22 1.37
C GLY A 91 -4.35 12.88 2.64
N ILE A 92 -3.34 13.75 2.52
CA ILE A 92 -2.80 14.58 3.61
C ILE A 92 -2.85 16.07 3.28
N GLY A 93 -3.35 16.42 2.09
CA GLY A 93 -3.36 17.78 1.57
C GLY A 93 -1.97 18.27 1.16
N ARG A 94 -1.94 19.26 0.26
CA ARG A 94 -0.72 19.95 -0.15
C ARG A 94 -0.63 21.27 0.62
N PRO A 95 0.52 21.59 1.25
CA PRO A 95 0.68 22.90 1.87
C PRO A 95 0.65 24.00 0.80
N SER A 96 0.25 25.20 1.19
CA SER A 96 0.09 26.35 0.27
C SER A 96 1.41 26.74 -0.41
N HIS A 97 2.55 26.55 0.27
CA HIS A 97 3.87 26.86 -0.26
C HIS A 97 4.63 25.56 -0.62
N PRO A 98 5.15 25.44 -1.86
CA PRO A 98 5.91 24.25 -2.29
C PRO A 98 7.10 23.92 -1.39
N ASP A 99 7.79 24.93 -0.86
CA ASP A 99 8.96 24.75 0.01
C ASP A 99 8.62 24.09 1.35
N MET A 100 7.34 24.13 1.75
CA MET A 100 6.85 23.51 2.97
C MET A 100 6.52 22.03 2.80
N VAL A 101 6.55 21.47 1.58
CA VAL A 101 6.17 20.08 1.32
C VAL A 101 6.97 19.09 2.16
N GLN A 102 8.30 19.27 2.25
CA GLN A 102 9.14 18.37 3.04
C GLN A 102 8.82 18.44 4.54
N ALA A 103 8.60 19.64 5.07
CA ALA A 103 8.22 19.82 6.47
C ALA A 103 6.82 19.26 6.76
N HIS A 104 5.89 19.39 5.80
CA HIS A 104 4.51 18.89 5.90
C HIS A 104 4.47 17.36 5.99
N VAL A 105 5.15 16.65 5.09
CA VAL A 105 5.15 15.17 5.07
C VAL A 105 5.91 14.54 6.25
N LEU A 106 6.85 15.27 6.84
CA LEU A 106 7.61 14.83 8.03
C LEU A 106 7.00 15.36 9.34
N GLY A 107 6.00 16.23 9.25
CA GLY A 107 5.36 16.87 10.38
C GLY A 107 4.34 15.97 11.07
N CYS A 108 3.97 16.34 12.29
CA CYS A 108 2.85 15.72 12.97
C CYS A 108 1.53 16.37 12.53
N PHE A 109 0.46 15.58 12.49
CA PHE A 109 -0.91 16.12 12.37
C PHE A 109 -1.22 17.04 13.56
N SER A 110 -1.91 18.14 13.29
CA SER A 110 -2.47 19.02 14.32
C SER A 110 -3.56 18.30 15.15
N ALA A 111 -3.93 18.83 16.31
CA ALA A 111 -4.95 18.23 17.16
C ALA A 111 -6.29 18.02 16.42
N ALA A 112 -6.72 19.02 15.63
CA ALA A 112 -7.94 18.93 14.83
C ALA A 112 -7.85 17.87 13.72
N GLU A 113 -6.67 17.69 13.12
CA GLU A 113 -6.46 16.64 12.12
C GLU A 113 -6.39 15.24 12.76
N GLN A 114 -5.81 15.15 13.96
CA GLN A 114 -5.74 13.89 14.71
C GLN A 114 -7.14 13.35 15.04
N GLU A 115 -8.12 14.21 15.31
CA GLU A 115 -9.52 13.81 15.51
C GLU A 115 -10.14 13.11 14.27
N LEU A 116 -9.60 13.40 13.07
CA LEU A 116 -10.07 12.79 11.83
C LEU A 116 -9.41 11.44 11.54
N LEU A 117 -8.29 11.12 12.20
CA LEU A 117 -7.49 9.93 11.90
C LEU A 117 -8.19 8.61 12.25
N PRO A 118 -8.79 8.41 13.44
CA PRO A 118 -9.41 7.14 13.78
C PRO A 118 -10.45 6.67 12.75
N PRO A 119 -11.48 7.47 12.40
CA PRO A 119 -12.47 7.02 11.40
C PRO A 119 -11.89 6.97 9.98
N LEU A 120 -10.79 7.68 9.69
CA LEU A 120 -10.09 7.57 8.41
C LEU A 120 -9.35 6.24 8.29
N LEU A 121 -8.66 5.81 9.34
CA LEU A 121 -7.91 4.56 9.38
C LEU A 121 -8.84 3.34 9.35
N GLU A 122 -10.00 3.41 10.02
CA GLU A 122 -11.05 2.38 9.92
C GLU A 122 -11.51 2.21 8.46
N ARG A 123 -11.90 3.30 7.79
CA ARG A 123 -12.29 3.25 6.38
C ARG A 123 -11.16 2.78 5.46
N ALA A 124 -9.90 3.10 5.78
CA ALA A 124 -8.76 2.63 5.02
C ALA A 124 -8.58 1.11 5.11
N ALA A 125 -8.74 0.55 6.30
CA ALA A 125 -8.70 -0.88 6.53
C ALA A 125 -9.86 -1.59 5.81
N ASP A 126 -11.08 -1.08 5.94
CA ASP A 126 -12.26 -1.65 5.26
C ASP A 126 -12.08 -1.67 3.74
N LEU A 127 -11.65 -0.55 3.14
CA LEU A 127 -11.41 -0.47 1.70
C LEU A 127 -10.33 -1.44 1.22
N LEU A 128 -9.27 -1.65 2.00
CA LEU A 128 -8.23 -2.62 1.66
C LEU A 128 -8.77 -4.04 1.70
N LEU A 129 -9.47 -4.39 2.78
CA LEU A 129 -10.00 -5.73 2.98
C LEU A 129 -11.04 -6.10 1.94
N ASP A 130 -11.95 -5.17 1.63
CA ASP A 130 -12.94 -5.35 0.56
C ASP A 130 -12.26 -5.55 -0.79
N HIS A 131 -11.26 -4.73 -1.11
CA HIS A 131 -10.55 -4.87 -2.38
C HIS A 131 -9.74 -6.18 -2.48
N ILE A 132 -9.14 -6.65 -1.38
CA ILE A 132 -8.45 -7.94 -1.32
C ILE A 132 -9.44 -9.07 -1.59
N ARG A 133 -10.58 -9.07 -0.90
CA ARG A 133 -11.65 -10.08 -1.07
C ARG A 133 -12.18 -10.12 -2.50
N GLU A 134 -12.45 -8.96 -3.10
CA GLU A 134 -12.89 -8.85 -4.49
C GLU A 134 -11.88 -9.49 -5.46
N ARG A 135 -10.58 -9.23 -5.26
CA ARG A 135 -9.52 -9.79 -6.11
C ARG A 135 -9.31 -11.28 -5.90
N SER A 136 -9.49 -11.79 -4.68
CA SER A 136 -9.44 -13.23 -4.38
C SER A 136 -10.62 -14.01 -4.96
N GLN A 137 -11.74 -13.34 -5.25
CA GLN A 137 -12.93 -13.95 -5.86
C GLN A 137 -12.96 -13.85 -7.40
N GLY A 138 -11.98 -13.18 -8.01
CA GLY A 138 -11.82 -13.15 -9.47
C GLY A 138 -11.31 -14.49 -10.02
N PRO A 139 -11.53 -14.80 -11.31
CA PRO A 139 -10.95 -15.99 -11.91
C PRO A 139 -9.41 -15.91 -11.78
N PRO A 140 -8.73 -17.01 -11.42
CA PRO A 140 -7.29 -17.00 -11.25
C PRO A 140 -6.59 -16.51 -12.55
N PRO A 141 -5.54 -15.69 -12.45
CA PRO A 141 -4.78 -15.26 -13.62
C PRO A 141 -4.23 -16.51 -14.33
N GLY A 142 -4.79 -16.83 -15.51
CA GLY A 142 -4.44 -18.01 -16.29
C GLY A 142 -5.62 -18.87 -16.75
N PHE A 143 -6.84 -18.65 -16.25
CA PHE A 143 -8.02 -19.32 -16.80
C PHE A 143 -8.53 -18.60 -18.06
N ALA A 144 -7.73 -18.63 -19.13
CA ALA A 144 -8.26 -18.41 -20.47
C ALA A 144 -9.18 -19.59 -20.77
N ILE A 145 -10.47 -19.35 -20.92
CA ILE A 145 -11.40 -20.35 -21.45
C ILE A 145 -11.05 -20.53 -22.93
N THR A 146 -10.11 -21.42 -23.23
CA THR A 146 -9.98 -22.00 -24.57
C THR A 146 -11.15 -22.98 -24.74
N GLY A 147 -12.31 -22.46 -25.15
CA GLY A 147 -13.46 -23.24 -25.59
C GLY A 147 -13.95 -22.61 -26.89
N HIS A 148 -13.49 -23.10 -28.04
CA HIS A 148 -14.14 -24.14 -28.85
C HIS A 148 -15.41 -23.59 -29.53
N GLU A 149 -15.27 -23.01 -30.72
CA GLU A 149 -16.34 -23.08 -31.72
C GLU A 149 -16.23 -24.45 -32.41
N PRO A 150 -17.30 -25.26 -32.47
CA PRO A 150 -17.34 -26.43 -33.35
C PRO A 150 -17.52 -26.00 -34.82
N ALA A 151 -17.10 -26.91 -35.70
CA ALA A 151 -16.99 -26.78 -37.15
C ALA A 151 -18.25 -26.30 -37.89
#